data_AF-A0A1B6GR84-F1
#
_entry.id   AF-A0A1B6GR84-F1
#
_cell.length_a   1.000
_cell.length_b   1.000
_cell.length_c   1.000
_cell.angle_alpha   90.00
_cell.angle_beta   90.00
_cell.angle_gamma   90.00
#
_symmetry.space_group_name_H-M   'P 1'
#
loop_
_entity.id
_entity.type
_entity.pdbx_description
1 polymer ?
#
loop_
_entity_poly.entity_id
_entity_poly.type
_entity_poly.pdbx_seq_one_letter_code
_entity_poly.pdbx_strand_id
1 'polypeptide(L)'
;DVKHVQLDSMGYLQCWPLISTGQYFLGSHLCEITLKFFTSNYKDSADHLTFLYKFGSFLKINEFIEFRERLNNSLHYSAVTVEKMLLEIFLSSSHQTTLQLIEQMSVNPEHESIKFTSLEDNRDLDLCWTSDPEIRQLSKELIKTSFEHDIDLLQVRSLTLRVLCGSAQITNNDIVQNGNVENDKVKVKEPFNALENVYQQLSSMSNYILEKKYHKLPKNVINAPTDSRLFYLLEIPYLQFLKALVSALMSVYTSKQEKLSDFESSPVNKLSQAISLLSTESKSVDHTQMGSRCRILNLLTLIVEMVSFACLVCGICVDIVKPCTGSQLKKGKKKKNPMSSVHGKKVAPERESVQVKSVQDLLIVTNSALQDLETCVSFIEDKWREPLSCENDISNLMGMLSLEDVGLSNVRKVEKTMLDSYQLSLSEIHHILNVKTKYLSELQL
;
A
#
# COMPACT_ATOMS: atom_id res chain seq x y z
N ASP A 1 -1.69 17.11 -22.42
CA ASP A 1 -0.33 16.56 -22.30
C ASP A 1 0.25 17.13 -21.02
N VAL A 2 0.24 16.35 -19.93
CA VAL A 2 0.66 16.81 -18.58
C VAL A 2 2.16 16.52 -18.45
N LYS A 3 2.98 17.57 -18.27
CA LYS A 3 4.45 17.46 -18.29
C LYS A 3 5.13 18.32 -17.23
N HIS A 4 6.33 17.92 -16.83
CA HIS A 4 7.21 18.65 -15.91
C HIS A 4 6.48 19.08 -14.62
N VAL A 5 6.45 20.38 -14.31
CA VAL A 5 5.80 20.95 -13.11
C VAL A 5 4.31 20.57 -13.01
N GLN A 6 3.63 20.35 -14.13
CA GLN A 6 2.23 19.92 -14.10
C GLN A 6 2.05 18.52 -13.50
N LEU A 7 3.11 17.69 -13.47
CA LEU A 7 3.07 16.40 -12.79
C LEU A 7 2.98 16.57 -11.27
N ASP A 8 3.50 17.66 -10.70
CA ASP A 8 3.32 17.97 -9.28
C ASP A 8 1.92 18.54 -9.00
N SER A 9 1.48 19.49 -9.82
CA SER A 9 0.22 20.21 -9.57
C SER A 9 -1.04 19.46 -10.00
N MET A 10 -0.98 18.63 -11.05
CA MET A 10 -2.13 17.89 -11.59
C MET A 10 -1.99 16.38 -11.48
N GLY A 11 -0.82 15.85 -11.13
CA GLY A 11 -0.57 14.40 -11.09
C GLY A 11 -1.48 13.65 -10.11
N TYR A 12 -1.95 14.34 -9.06
CA TYR A 12 -2.89 13.80 -8.08
C TYR A 12 -4.21 13.33 -8.73
N LEU A 13 -4.64 13.94 -9.83
CA LEU A 13 -5.87 13.56 -10.56
C LEU A 13 -5.76 12.20 -11.25
N GLN A 14 -4.55 11.68 -11.41
CA GLN A 14 -4.29 10.46 -12.17
C GLN A 14 -3.69 9.36 -11.28
N CYS A 15 -2.64 9.66 -10.52
CA CYS A 15 -1.94 8.66 -9.70
C CYS A 15 -2.88 7.99 -8.68
N TRP A 16 -3.63 8.78 -7.90
CA TRP A 16 -4.49 8.24 -6.83
C TRP A 16 -5.67 7.44 -7.37
N PRO A 17 -6.44 7.95 -8.36
CA PRO A 17 -7.55 7.19 -8.90
C PRO A 17 -7.11 5.87 -9.53
N LEU A 18 -6.03 5.85 -10.32
CA LEU A 18 -5.55 4.63 -10.98
C LEU A 18 -5.18 3.53 -9.98
N ILE A 19 -4.46 3.89 -8.91
CA ILE A 19 -4.08 2.92 -7.86
C ILE A 19 -5.32 2.46 -7.10
N SER A 20 -6.22 3.38 -6.77
CA SER A 20 -7.41 3.09 -5.97
C SER A 20 -8.46 2.27 -6.72
N THR A 21 -8.48 2.35 -8.05
CA THR A 21 -9.37 1.57 -8.92
C THR A 21 -8.76 0.25 -9.39
N GLY A 22 -7.48 -0.01 -9.14
CA GLY A 22 -6.83 -1.29 -9.44
C GLY A 22 -6.17 -1.37 -10.83
N GLN A 23 -5.88 -0.22 -11.44
CA GLN A 23 -5.08 -0.12 -12.67
C GLN A 23 -3.60 0.09 -12.30
N TYR A 24 -3.03 -0.93 -11.68
CA TYR A 24 -1.73 -0.88 -11.03
C TYR A 24 -0.59 -0.70 -12.02
N PHE A 25 -0.63 -1.32 -13.20
CA PHE A 25 0.46 -1.17 -14.17
C PHE A 25 0.55 0.25 -14.71
N LEU A 26 -0.59 0.84 -15.07
CA LEU A 26 -0.66 2.22 -15.52
C LEU A 26 -0.34 3.21 -14.39
N GLY A 27 -0.86 2.97 -13.18
CA GLY A 27 -0.55 3.76 -12.00
C GLY A 27 0.94 3.74 -11.66
N SER A 28 1.58 2.56 -11.69
CA SER A 28 3.02 2.39 -11.47
C SER A 28 3.87 3.12 -12.50
N HIS A 29 3.48 3.04 -13.78
CA HIS A 29 4.16 3.76 -14.86
C HIS A 29 4.07 5.28 -14.68
N LEU A 30 2.90 5.80 -14.30
CA LEU A 30 2.72 7.23 -14.07
C LEU A 30 3.49 7.72 -12.85
N CYS A 31 3.52 6.92 -11.78
CA CYS A 31 4.37 7.19 -10.62
C CYS A 31 5.85 7.28 -11.04
N GLU A 32 6.32 6.38 -11.90
CA GLU A 32 7.70 6.41 -12.41
C GLU A 32 8.00 7.68 -13.21
N ILE A 33 7.09 8.10 -14.12
CA ILE A 33 7.23 9.35 -14.88
C ILE A 33 7.32 10.56 -13.93
N THR A 34 6.44 10.58 -12.92
CA THR A 34 6.38 11.65 -11.93
C THR A 34 7.66 11.72 -11.10
N LEU A 35 8.19 10.59 -10.62
CA LEU A 35 9.44 10.53 -9.87
C LEU A 35 10.67 10.92 -10.72
N LYS A 36 10.68 10.57 -12.02
CA LYS A 36 11.71 11.02 -12.95
C LYS A 36 11.73 12.54 -13.08
N PHE A 37 10.57 13.19 -13.09
CA PHE A 37 10.50 14.65 -13.06
C PHE A 37 11.15 15.22 -11.79
N PHE A 38 10.77 14.77 -10.60
CA PHE A 38 11.35 15.29 -9.35
C PHE A 38 12.86 15.06 -9.26
N THR A 39 13.33 13.87 -9.65
CA THR A 39 14.76 13.53 -9.65
C THR A 39 15.55 14.38 -10.64
N SER A 40 15.00 14.64 -11.83
CA SER A 40 15.64 15.50 -12.83
C SER A 40 15.66 16.94 -12.35
N ASN A 41 14.53 17.45 -11.85
CA ASN A 41 14.42 18.80 -11.33
C ASN A 41 15.39 19.07 -10.17
N TYR A 42 15.60 18.10 -9.27
CA TYR A 42 16.58 18.23 -8.19
C TYR A 42 18.00 18.50 -8.72
N LYS A 43 18.40 17.79 -9.78
CA LYS A 43 19.70 17.98 -10.44
C LYS A 43 19.75 19.31 -11.19
N ASP A 44 18.76 19.58 -12.03
CA ASP A 44 18.69 20.78 -12.86
C ASP A 44 18.65 22.06 -12.02
N SER A 45 17.98 22.03 -10.85
CA SER A 45 17.91 23.17 -9.93
C SER A 45 19.28 23.59 -9.40
N ALA A 46 20.21 22.65 -9.19
CA ALA A 46 21.58 22.96 -8.76
C ALA A 46 22.37 23.68 -9.86
N ASP A 47 22.20 23.26 -11.11
CA ASP A 47 22.82 23.90 -12.28
C ASP A 47 22.25 25.29 -12.52
N HIS A 48 20.93 25.45 -12.40
CA HIS A 48 20.27 26.75 -12.52
C HIS A 48 20.77 27.75 -11.47
N LEU A 49 20.92 27.33 -10.21
CA LEU A 49 21.50 28.18 -9.17
C LEU A 49 22.93 28.61 -9.54
N THR A 50 23.74 27.69 -10.07
CA THR A 50 25.10 28.00 -10.55
C THR A 50 25.09 29.03 -11.68
N PHE A 51 24.15 28.92 -12.63
CA PHE A 51 24.00 29.88 -13.72
C PHE A 51 23.55 31.26 -13.23
N LEU A 52 22.69 31.34 -12.22
CA LEU A 52 22.29 32.64 -11.65
C LEU A 52 23.49 33.41 -11.10
N TYR A 53 24.41 32.73 -10.39
CA TYR A 53 25.67 33.34 -9.96
C TYR A 53 26.55 33.75 -11.14
N LYS A 54 26.71 32.87 -12.13
CA LYS A 54 27.56 33.11 -13.31
C LYS A 54 27.09 34.31 -14.15
N PHE A 55 25.78 34.50 -14.29
CA PHE A 55 25.19 35.57 -15.11
C PHE A 55 24.79 36.81 -14.32
N GLY A 56 25.04 36.85 -13.00
CA GLY A 56 24.77 38.01 -12.16
C GLY A 56 23.29 38.24 -11.82
N SER A 57 22.44 37.22 -11.94
CA SER A 57 21.00 37.28 -11.67
C SER A 57 20.67 37.09 -10.18
N PHE A 58 21.35 37.82 -9.29
CA PHE A 58 21.29 37.60 -7.85
C PHE A 58 19.89 37.76 -7.24
N LEU A 59 19.06 38.64 -7.82
CA LEU A 59 17.69 38.87 -7.36
C LEU A 59 16.78 37.63 -7.49
N LYS A 60 17.13 36.70 -8.38
CA LYS A 60 16.35 35.48 -8.63
C LYS A 60 16.81 34.28 -7.80
N ILE A 61 17.92 34.38 -7.07
CA ILE A 61 18.46 33.26 -6.30
C ILE A 61 17.46 32.81 -5.22
N ASN A 62 16.87 33.75 -4.48
CA ASN A 62 15.92 33.41 -3.43
C ASN A 62 14.66 32.73 -4.02
N GLU A 63 14.11 33.26 -5.11
CA GLU A 63 12.96 32.65 -5.79
C GLU A 63 13.25 31.20 -6.25
N PHE A 64 14.45 30.94 -6.78
CA PHE A 64 14.85 29.59 -7.19
C PHE A 64 15.08 28.64 -6.01
N ILE A 65 15.62 29.14 -4.89
CA ILE A 65 15.76 28.35 -3.67
C ILE A 65 14.37 28.01 -3.11
N GLU A 66 13.47 28.99 -2.99
CA GLU A 66 12.10 28.79 -2.52
C GLU A 66 11.37 27.77 -3.40
N PHE A 67 11.44 27.91 -4.73
CA PHE A 67 10.84 26.95 -5.65
C PHE A 67 11.41 25.53 -5.51
N ARG A 68 12.72 25.42 -5.34
CA ARG A 68 13.37 24.12 -5.12
C ARG A 68 12.91 23.47 -3.81
N GLU A 69 12.87 24.23 -2.71
CA GLU A 69 12.41 23.71 -1.42
C GLU A 69 10.92 23.34 -1.48
N ARG A 70 10.09 24.13 -2.15
CA ARG A 70 8.66 23.84 -2.38
C ARG A 70 8.45 22.52 -3.13
N LEU A 71 9.26 22.24 -4.15
CA LEU A 71 9.19 20.96 -4.87
C LEU A 71 9.76 19.79 -4.04
N ASN A 72 10.86 20.00 -3.32
CA ASN A 72 11.45 18.97 -2.46
C ASN A 72 10.53 18.58 -1.29
N ASN A 73 9.73 19.53 -0.81
CA ASN A 73 8.74 19.33 0.23
C ASN A 73 7.33 19.04 -0.31
N SER A 74 7.18 18.76 -1.62
CA SER A 74 5.86 18.43 -2.17
C SER A 74 5.25 17.20 -1.48
N LEU A 75 4.00 17.34 -1.05
CA LEU A 75 3.19 16.21 -0.60
C LEU A 75 3.04 15.17 -1.72
N HIS A 76 2.80 15.61 -2.95
CA HIS A 76 2.61 14.69 -4.07
C HIS A 76 3.89 13.89 -4.35
N TYR A 77 5.06 14.53 -4.30
CA TYR A 77 6.35 13.84 -4.43
C TYR A 77 6.52 12.74 -3.38
N SER A 78 6.31 13.08 -2.10
CA SER A 78 6.47 12.15 -0.99
C SER A 78 5.50 10.98 -1.10
N ALA A 79 4.25 11.26 -1.45
CA ALA A 79 3.21 10.26 -1.54
C ALA A 79 3.38 9.33 -2.75
N VAL A 80 3.75 9.85 -3.92
CA VAL A 80 4.06 9.02 -5.10
C VAL A 80 5.30 8.15 -4.86
N THR A 81 6.30 8.65 -4.12
CA THR A 81 7.49 7.87 -3.75
C THR A 81 7.10 6.65 -2.92
N VAL A 82 6.33 6.86 -1.85
CA VAL A 82 5.86 5.79 -0.96
C VAL A 82 4.98 4.80 -1.70
N GLU A 83 3.99 5.27 -2.47
CA GLU A 83 3.12 4.36 -3.22
C GLU A 83 3.85 3.59 -4.30
N LYS A 84 4.84 4.18 -4.99
CA LYS A 84 5.62 3.44 -5.98
C LYS A 84 6.35 2.25 -5.35
N MET A 85 6.96 2.47 -4.18
CA MET A 85 7.65 1.42 -3.43
C MET A 85 6.66 0.35 -2.95
N LEU A 86 5.50 0.75 -2.41
CA LEU A 86 4.44 -0.19 -2.01
C LEU A 86 3.91 -1.00 -3.19
N LEU A 87 3.69 -0.36 -4.35
CA LEU A 87 3.27 -1.02 -5.59
C LEU A 87 4.30 -2.04 -6.09
N GLU A 88 5.60 -1.77 -5.96
CA GLU A 88 6.65 -2.72 -6.34
C GLU A 88 6.65 -3.97 -5.44
N ILE A 89 6.49 -3.79 -4.12
CA ILE A 89 6.35 -4.91 -3.18
C ILE A 89 5.08 -5.72 -3.52
N PHE A 90 3.99 -5.00 -3.74
CA PHE A 90 2.68 -5.53 -4.04
C PHE A 90 2.65 -6.34 -5.35
N LEU A 91 3.21 -5.82 -6.44
CA LEU A 91 3.24 -6.46 -7.76
C LEU A 91 4.32 -7.54 -7.90
N SER A 92 5.20 -7.70 -6.91
CA SER A 92 6.26 -8.70 -6.93
C SER A 92 5.71 -10.14 -7.04
N SER A 93 6.39 -10.96 -7.84
CA SER A 93 5.95 -12.30 -8.23
C SER A 93 6.32 -13.42 -7.26
N SER A 94 7.39 -13.24 -6.48
CA SER A 94 7.88 -14.27 -5.55
C SER A 94 8.50 -13.66 -4.30
N HIS A 95 8.67 -14.50 -3.27
CA HIS A 95 9.25 -14.06 -1.99
C HIS A 95 10.66 -13.50 -2.13
N GLN A 96 11.55 -14.21 -2.83
CA GLN A 96 12.92 -13.75 -3.04
C GLN A 96 12.99 -12.45 -3.83
N THR A 97 12.21 -12.31 -4.91
CA THR A 97 12.17 -11.06 -5.69
C THR A 97 11.68 -9.90 -4.82
N THR A 98 10.71 -10.16 -3.94
CA THR A 98 10.19 -9.14 -3.02
C THR A 98 11.26 -8.65 -2.04
N LEU A 99 12.02 -9.57 -1.44
CA LEU A 99 13.11 -9.22 -0.53
C LEU A 99 14.21 -8.42 -1.23
N GLN A 100 14.57 -8.78 -2.48
CA GLN A 100 15.55 -8.05 -3.28
C GLN A 100 15.09 -6.62 -3.60
N LEU A 101 13.81 -6.44 -3.95
CA LEU A 101 13.23 -5.12 -4.18
C LEU A 101 13.30 -4.26 -2.91
N ILE A 102 12.91 -4.82 -1.76
CA ILE A 102 12.97 -4.12 -0.47
C ILE A 102 14.40 -3.69 -0.12
N GLU A 103 15.39 -4.54 -0.39
CA GLU A 103 16.80 -4.21 -0.17
C GLU A 103 17.26 -3.02 -1.03
N GLN A 104 16.78 -2.92 -2.27
CA GLN A 104 17.11 -1.83 -3.20
C GLN A 104 16.46 -0.49 -2.84
N MET A 105 15.31 -0.49 -2.16
CA MET A 105 14.55 0.72 -1.82
C MET A 105 15.27 1.64 -0.83
N SER A 106 16.30 1.18 -0.12
CA SER A 106 17.09 1.97 0.84
C SER A 106 16.25 2.66 1.93
N VAL A 107 15.11 2.06 2.32
CA VAL A 107 14.24 2.58 3.37
C VAL A 107 14.79 2.18 4.73
N ASN A 108 14.95 3.18 5.62
CA ASN A 108 15.25 2.93 7.02
C ASN A 108 13.92 2.69 7.78
N PRO A 109 13.71 1.51 8.40
CA PRO A 109 12.47 1.26 9.14
C PRO A 109 12.29 2.22 10.33
N GLU A 110 13.34 2.40 11.12
CA GLU A 110 13.28 3.14 12.38
C GLU A 110 13.16 4.66 12.18
N HIS A 111 13.88 5.18 11.19
CA HIS A 111 13.96 6.61 10.92
C HIS A 111 13.14 7.03 9.70
N GLU A 112 12.16 7.90 9.94
CA GLU A 112 11.35 8.52 8.90
C GLU A 112 12.19 9.51 8.07
N SER A 113 12.14 9.37 6.75
CA SER A 113 12.85 10.26 5.82
C SER A 113 12.01 11.47 5.43
N ILE A 114 10.68 11.37 5.51
CA ILE A 114 9.74 12.42 5.13
C ILE A 114 9.66 13.46 6.27
N LYS A 115 9.91 14.73 5.92
CA LYS A 115 9.73 15.86 6.84
C LYS A 115 8.28 16.33 6.84
N PHE A 116 7.41 15.63 7.57
CA PHE A 116 5.97 15.92 7.60
C PHE A 116 5.62 17.37 7.96
N THR A 117 6.42 18.04 8.79
CA THR A 117 6.18 19.43 9.23
C THR A 117 6.48 20.47 8.14
N SER A 118 7.24 20.11 7.11
CA SER A 118 7.60 21.03 6.02
C SER A 118 6.83 20.76 4.73
N LEU A 119 5.93 19.77 4.70
CA LEU A 119 5.21 19.41 3.49
C LEU A 119 4.38 20.58 2.95
N GLU A 120 4.37 20.71 1.62
CA GLU A 120 3.63 21.73 0.89
C GLU A 120 2.56 21.09 -0.02
N ASP A 121 1.40 21.75 -0.09
CA ASP A 121 0.33 21.42 -1.04
C ASP A 121 0.54 22.19 -2.34
N ASN A 122 0.98 21.50 -3.38
CA ASN A 122 1.21 22.07 -4.70
C ASN A 122 0.10 21.75 -5.70
N ARG A 123 -0.97 21.06 -5.25
CA ARG A 123 -2.10 20.69 -6.11
C ARG A 123 -2.77 21.93 -6.67
N ASP A 124 -3.03 21.92 -7.97
CA ASP A 124 -3.83 22.95 -8.62
C ASP A 124 -5.32 22.62 -8.46
N LEU A 125 -5.92 23.14 -7.39
CA LEU A 125 -7.33 22.92 -7.07
C LEU A 125 -8.26 23.92 -7.76
N ASP A 126 -7.72 24.83 -8.57
CA ASP A 126 -8.48 25.82 -9.34
C ASP A 126 -8.41 25.55 -10.86
N LEU A 127 -7.99 24.33 -11.22
CA LEU A 127 -7.85 23.86 -12.60
C LEU A 127 -9.18 23.88 -13.38
N CYS A 128 -10.27 23.47 -12.72
CA CYS A 128 -11.59 23.40 -13.33
C CYS A 128 -12.30 24.74 -13.16
N TRP A 129 -12.56 25.42 -14.28
CA TRP A 129 -13.38 26.63 -14.26
C TRP A 129 -14.76 26.34 -13.65
N THR A 130 -15.13 27.10 -12.64
CA THR A 130 -16.44 27.02 -11.99
C THR A 130 -17.17 28.37 -12.06
N SER A 131 -18.48 28.30 -12.30
CA SER A 131 -19.42 29.41 -12.11
C SER A 131 -20.39 29.13 -10.96
N ASP A 132 -20.00 28.23 -10.06
CA ASP A 132 -20.82 27.89 -8.90
C ASP A 132 -21.00 29.11 -7.98
N PRO A 133 -22.17 29.24 -7.33
CA PRO A 133 -22.38 30.27 -6.32
C PRO A 133 -21.40 30.08 -5.16
N GLU A 134 -21.06 31.15 -4.43
CA GLU A 134 -20.05 31.15 -3.35
C GLU A 134 -20.20 29.99 -2.35
N ILE A 135 -21.44 29.63 -1.99
CA ILE A 135 -21.75 28.51 -1.08
C ILE A 135 -21.34 27.11 -1.59
N ARG A 136 -20.99 26.99 -2.87
CA ARG A 136 -20.55 25.75 -3.54
C ARG A 136 -19.13 25.85 -4.07
N GLN A 137 -18.43 26.96 -3.80
CA GLN A 137 -17.03 27.12 -4.18
C GLN A 137 -16.11 26.44 -3.17
N LEU A 138 -14.94 26.02 -3.63
CA LEU A 138 -13.93 25.40 -2.80
C LEU A 138 -13.28 26.43 -1.87
N SER A 139 -13.58 26.37 -0.58
CA SER A 139 -13.02 27.30 0.41
C SER A 139 -11.60 26.91 0.85
N LYS A 140 -10.85 27.87 1.39
CA LYS A 140 -9.50 27.62 1.94
C LYS A 140 -9.52 26.61 3.09
N GLU A 141 -10.59 26.58 3.87
CA GLU A 141 -10.78 25.61 4.95
C GLU A 141 -10.94 24.19 4.40
N LEU A 142 -11.68 24.01 3.31
CA LEU A 142 -11.84 22.71 2.65
C LEU A 142 -10.53 22.24 2.02
N ILE A 143 -9.75 23.15 1.40
CA ILE A 143 -8.41 22.85 0.89
C ILE A 143 -7.49 22.37 2.02
N LYS A 144 -7.45 23.11 3.13
CA LYS A 144 -6.65 22.74 4.31
C LYS A 144 -7.08 21.39 4.88
N THR A 145 -8.38 21.15 4.97
CA THR A 145 -8.93 19.86 5.46
C THR A 145 -8.55 18.71 4.54
N SER A 146 -8.65 18.90 3.22
CA SER A 146 -8.19 17.91 2.23
C SER A 146 -6.70 17.60 2.39
N PHE A 147 -5.88 18.64 2.54
CA PHE A 147 -4.44 18.49 2.73
C PHE A 147 -4.10 17.72 4.01
N GLU A 148 -4.76 18.00 5.12
CA GLU A 148 -4.58 17.27 6.38
C GLU A 148 -4.96 15.79 6.26
N HIS A 149 -6.03 15.46 5.53
CA HIS A 149 -6.40 14.06 5.26
C HIS A 149 -5.30 13.33 4.48
N ASP A 150 -4.73 13.97 3.47
CA ASP A 150 -3.69 13.36 2.63
C ASP A 150 -2.35 13.24 3.37
N ILE A 151 -2.04 14.16 4.30
CA ILE A 151 -0.90 14.02 5.21
C ILE A 151 -1.07 12.79 6.11
N ASP A 152 -2.24 12.65 6.76
CA ASP A 152 -2.50 11.51 7.64
C ASP A 152 -2.48 10.19 6.86
N LEU A 153 -3.02 10.18 5.64
CA LEU A 153 -2.91 9.05 4.73
C LEU A 153 -1.43 8.73 4.43
N LEU A 154 -0.63 9.72 4.03
CA LEU A 154 0.79 9.53 3.74
C LEU A 154 1.55 8.98 4.96
N GLN A 155 1.25 9.46 6.17
CA GLN A 155 1.85 8.92 7.40
C GLN A 155 1.55 7.43 7.58
N VAL A 156 0.30 7.01 7.38
CA VAL A 156 -0.08 5.59 7.41
C VAL A 156 0.68 4.79 6.36
N ARG A 157 0.74 5.29 5.13
CA ARG A 157 1.37 4.59 4.01
C ARG A 157 2.88 4.48 4.19
N SER A 158 3.55 5.55 4.64
CA SER A 158 4.98 5.53 4.97
C SER A 158 5.27 4.53 6.10
N LEU A 159 4.47 4.55 7.18
CA LEU A 159 4.59 3.57 8.26
C LEU A 159 4.38 2.14 7.77
N THR A 160 3.40 1.92 6.89
CA THR A 160 3.14 0.61 6.28
C THR A 160 4.38 0.12 5.53
N LEU A 161 4.99 0.96 4.69
CA LEU A 161 6.22 0.64 3.98
C LEU A 161 7.37 0.31 4.94
N ARG A 162 7.60 1.16 5.95
CA ARG A 162 8.67 0.97 6.95
C ARG A 162 8.48 -0.31 7.75
N VAL A 163 7.25 -0.68 8.09
CA VAL A 163 6.91 -1.96 8.73
C VAL A 163 7.29 -3.14 7.85
N LEU A 164 6.97 -3.11 6.56
CA LEU A 164 7.30 -4.19 5.62
C LEU A 164 8.81 -4.31 5.42
N CYS A 165 9.51 -3.18 5.28
CA CYS A 165 10.97 -3.16 5.20
C CYS A 165 11.62 -3.70 6.49
N GLY A 166 11.14 -3.26 7.66
CA GLY A 166 11.63 -3.75 8.96
C GLY A 166 11.38 -5.25 9.14
N SER A 167 10.23 -5.74 8.67
CA SER A 167 9.91 -7.17 8.69
C SER A 167 10.89 -7.98 7.84
N ALA A 168 11.20 -7.51 6.63
CA ALA A 168 12.12 -8.19 5.72
C ALA A 168 13.59 -8.18 6.20
N GLN A 169 14.02 -7.13 6.91
CA GLN A 169 15.39 -7.03 7.43
C GLN A 169 15.72 -8.05 8.52
N ILE A 170 14.70 -8.64 9.15
CA ILE A 170 14.89 -9.67 10.18
C ILE A 170 15.51 -10.95 9.60
N THR A 171 15.21 -11.30 8.34
CA THR A 171 15.73 -12.51 7.69
C THR A 171 17.04 -12.30 6.92
N ASN A 172 17.31 -11.09 6.44
CA ASN A 172 18.47 -10.81 5.58
C ASN A 172 19.83 -10.89 6.32
N ASN A 173 19.88 -10.70 7.63
CA ASN A 173 21.14 -10.70 8.39
C ASN A 173 21.66 -12.10 8.78
N ASP A 174 20.87 -13.15 8.58
CA ASP A 174 21.35 -14.54 8.79
C ASP A 174 22.14 -15.08 7.58
N ILE A 175 22.06 -14.44 6.41
CA ILE A 175 22.72 -14.90 5.16
C ILE A 175 24.23 -14.56 5.15
N VAL A 176 24.73 -13.69 6.04
CA VAL A 176 26.15 -13.29 6.10
C VAL A 176 26.99 -14.10 7.11
N GLN A 177 26.40 -15.05 7.84
CA GLN A 177 27.13 -15.84 8.86
C GLN A 177 27.95 -17.00 8.28
N ASN A 178 29.03 -16.64 7.57
CA ASN A 178 30.23 -17.46 7.45
C ASN A 178 31.43 -16.67 8.02
N GLY A 179 31.48 -16.54 9.35
CA GLY A 179 32.71 -16.29 10.10
C GLY A 179 32.82 -14.95 10.84
N ASN A 180 32.30 -14.87 12.09
CA ASN A 180 33.01 -14.34 13.28
C ASN A 180 32.06 -14.16 14.49
N VAL A 181 32.14 -15.07 15.46
CA VAL A 181 31.07 -15.41 16.42
C VAL A 181 30.92 -14.47 17.63
N GLU A 182 31.81 -13.49 17.86
CA GLU A 182 31.77 -12.71 19.13
C GLU A 182 31.09 -11.33 19.04
N ASN A 183 30.94 -10.73 17.84
CA ASN A 183 30.22 -9.45 17.65
C ASN A 183 28.76 -9.59 17.15
N ASP A 184 28.30 -10.81 16.84
CA ASP A 184 27.03 -11.05 16.14
C ASP A 184 25.77 -10.95 17.01
N LYS A 185 25.87 -11.12 18.34
CA LYS A 185 24.71 -11.05 19.25
C LYS A 185 24.11 -9.63 19.37
N VAL A 186 24.91 -8.60 19.12
CA VAL A 186 24.46 -7.20 19.14
C VAL A 186 23.77 -6.86 17.82
N LYS A 187 24.36 -7.27 16.68
CA LYS A 187 23.85 -7.01 15.33
C LYS A 187 22.51 -7.71 15.02
N VAL A 188 22.27 -8.92 15.53
CA VAL A 188 20.98 -9.64 15.29
C VAL A 188 19.81 -9.01 16.05
N LYS A 189 20.06 -8.29 17.16
CA LYS A 189 19.01 -7.62 17.92
C LYS A 189 18.60 -6.27 17.35
N GLU A 190 19.47 -5.61 16.60
CA GLU A 190 19.20 -4.29 16.03
C GLU A 190 17.98 -4.28 15.07
N PRO A 191 17.87 -5.19 14.07
CA PRO A 191 16.70 -5.23 13.19
C PRO A 191 15.38 -5.54 13.91
N PHE A 192 15.42 -6.41 14.91
CA PHE A 192 14.24 -6.74 15.70
C PHE A 192 13.78 -5.56 16.57
N ASN A 193 14.73 -4.87 17.22
CA ASN A 193 14.43 -3.66 18.00
C ASN A 193 13.88 -2.54 17.10
N ALA A 194 14.42 -2.38 15.89
CA ALA A 194 13.91 -1.45 14.90
C ALA A 194 12.46 -1.79 14.53
N LEU A 195 12.14 -3.07 14.26
CA LEU A 195 10.75 -3.48 14.01
C LEU A 195 9.83 -3.19 15.21
N GLU A 196 10.28 -3.47 16.44
CA GLU A 196 9.51 -3.18 17.65
C GLU A 196 9.22 -1.68 17.80
N ASN A 197 10.21 -0.82 17.56
CA ASN A 197 10.05 0.63 17.57
C ASN A 197 9.03 1.10 16.52
N VAL A 198 9.11 0.58 15.30
CA VAL A 198 8.15 0.92 14.23
C VAL A 198 6.75 0.38 14.55
N TYR A 199 6.63 -0.79 15.17
CA TYR A 199 5.36 -1.33 15.64
C TYR A 199 4.69 -0.42 16.69
N GLN A 200 5.47 0.18 17.59
CA GLN A 200 4.95 1.17 18.55
C GLN A 200 4.50 2.46 17.85
N GLN A 201 5.24 2.91 16.83
CA GLN A 201 4.82 4.05 16.00
C GLN A 201 3.50 3.75 15.27
N LEU A 202 3.38 2.58 14.65
CA LEU A 202 2.14 2.12 13.99
C LEU A 202 0.98 2.07 14.99
N SER A 203 1.22 1.59 16.21
CA SER A 203 0.20 1.51 17.25
C SER A 203 -0.27 2.89 17.70
N SER A 204 0.65 3.84 17.86
CA SER A 204 0.36 5.23 18.23
C SER A 204 -0.40 5.94 17.11
N MET A 205 0.04 5.79 15.86
CA MET A 205 -0.63 6.35 14.69
C MET A 205 -2.04 5.78 14.54
N SER A 206 -2.20 4.47 14.72
CA SER A 206 -3.52 3.82 14.66
C SER A 206 -4.49 4.39 15.68
N ASN A 207 -4.04 4.67 16.91
CA ASN A 207 -4.90 5.27 17.92
C ASN A 207 -5.25 6.71 17.57
N TYR A 208 -4.26 7.50 17.15
CA TYR A 208 -4.47 8.89 16.72
C TYR A 208 -5.52 9.03 15.61
N ILE A 209 -5.44 8.20 14.57
CA ILE A 209 -6.40 8.24 13.44
C ILE A 209 -7.79 7.79 13.90
N LEU A 210 -7.89 6.75 14.73
CA LEU A 210 -9.20 6.26 15.20
C LEU A 210 -9.89 7.26 16.15
N GLU A 211 -9.12 8.04 16.91
CA GLU A 211 -9.63 9.09 17.78
C GLU A 211 -9.97 10.38 17.01
N LYS A 212 -9.24 10.66 15.92
CA LYS A 212 -9.47 11.84 15.08
C LYS A 212 -10.79 11.68 14.30
N LYS A 213 -11.68 12.65 14.48
CA LYS A 213 -12.95 12.72 13.75
C LYS A 213 -12.73 13.32 12.38
N TYR A 214 -12.72 12.47 11.36
CA TYR A 214 -12.63 12.88 9.96
C TYR A 214 -14.01 13.24 9.40
N HIS A 215 -14.07 14.29 8.59
CA HIS A 215 -15.29 14.71 7.90
C HIS A 215 -15.02 14.76 6.40
N LYS A 216 -15.84 14.05 5.61
CA LYS A 216 -15.75 14.09 4.14
C LYS A 216 -16.03 15.50 3.63
N LEU A 217 -15.45 15.83 2.48
CA LEU A 217 -15.72 17.11 1.84
C LEU A 217 -17.19 17.16 1.38
N PRO A 218 -17.84 18.34 1.38
CA PRO A 218 -19.21 18.47 0.95
C PRO A 218 -19.39 18.10 -0.53
N LYS A 219 -20.31 17.17 -0.83
CA LYS A 219 -20.57 16.70 -2.20
C LYS A 219 -21.15 17.77 -3.14
N ASN A 220 -21.63 18.89 -2.60
CA ASN A 220 -22.17 20.01 -3.36
C ASN A 220 -21.08 20.94 -3.94
N VAL A 221 -19.81 20.71 -3.60
CA VAL A 221 -18.65 21.42 -4.15
C VAL A 221 -18.01 20.52 -5.20
N ILE A 222 -18.34 20.74 -6.48
CA ILE A 222 -17.99 19.83 -7.57
C ILE A 222 -16.49 19.84 -7.88
N ASN A 223 -15.84 21.00 -7.76
CA ASN A 223 -14.40 21.17 -8.00
C ASN A 223 -13.53 20.76 -6.80
N ALA A 224 -14.12 20.27 -5.71
CA ALA A 224 -13.34 19.75 -4.59
C ALA A 224 -12.49 18.54 -5.04
N PRO A 225 -11.28 18.36 -4.47
CA PRO A 225 -10.53 17.15 -4.69
C PRO A 225 -11.34 15.93 -4.25
N THR A 226 -11.11 14.79 -4.89
CA THR A 226 -11.77 13.53 -4.52
C THR A 226 -11.50 13.18 -3.07
N ASP A 227 -12.46 12.52 -2.42
CA ASP A 227 -12.29 12.02 -1.05
C ASP A 227 -10.98 11.22 -0.92
N SER A 228 -10.24 11.50 0.15
CA SER A 228 -8.99 10.80 0.43
C SER A 228 -9.23 9.31 0.65
N ARG A 229 -8.30 8.46 0.18
CA ARG A 229 -8.40 6.99 0.34
C ARG A 229 -8.42 6.57 1.82
N LEU A 230 -7.99 7.46 2.73
CA LEU A 230 -8.09 7.30 4.18
C LEU A 230 -9.49 6.89 4.64
N PHE A 231 -10.56 7.42 4.03
CA PHE A 231 -11.92 7.07 4.43
C PHE A 231 -12.23 5.59 4.20
N TYR A 232 -11.78 5.01 3.08
CA TYR A 232 -11.96 3.58 2.82
C TYR A 232 -11.09 2.73 3.75
N LEU A 233 -9.88 3.21 4.08
CA LEU A 233 -8.99 2.55 5.02
C LEU A 233 -9.59 2.44 6.43
N LEU A 234 -10.37 3.45 6.85
CA LEU A 234 -11.08 3.49 8.14
C LEU A 234 -12.33 2.60 8.18
N GLU A 235 -12.94 2.31 7.04
CA GLU A 235 -14.14 1.48 6.95
C GLU A 235 -13.85 -0.02 7.12
N ILE A 236 -12.62 -0.45 6.82
CA ILE A 236 -12.16 -1.84 6.98
C ILE A 236 -11.13 -1.94 8.11
N PRO A 237 -10.89 -3.13 8.70
CA PRO A 237 -9.92 -3.31 9.78
C PRO A 237 -8.45 -3.26 9.30
N TYR A 238 -8.07 -2.32 8.43
CA TYR A 238 -6.76 -2.26 7.77
C TYR A 238 -5.60 -2.06 8.76
N LEU A 239 -5.66 -1.02 9.61
CA LEU A 239 -4.61 -0.75 10.60
C LEU A 239 -4.52 -1.85 11.66
N GLN A 240 -5.68 -2.39 12.04
CA GLN A 240 -5.78 -3.49 13.00
C GLN A 240 -5.14 -4.76 12.42
N PHE A 241 -5.37 -5.04 11.14
CA PHE A 241 -4.74 -6.12 10.41
C PHE A 241 -3.22 -5.95 10.36
N LEU A 242 -2.70 -4.78 10.00
CA LEU A 242 -1.25 -4.54 9.98
C LEU A 242 -0.61 -4.75 11.35
N LYS A 243 -1.22 -4.22 12.42
CA LYS A 243 -0.75 -4.45 13.80
C LYS A 243 -0.74 -5.94 14.15
N ALA A 244 -1.82 -6.65 13.85
CA ALA A 244 -1.93 -8.08 14.11
C ALA A 244 -0.88 -8.89 13.33
N LEU A 245 -0.62 -8.50 12.08
CA LEU A 245 0.33 -9.18 11.19
C LEU A 245 1.77 -9.06 11.72
N VAL A 246 2.18 -7.86 12.11
CA VAL A 246 3.51 -7.62 12.69
C VAL A 246 3.64 -8.29 14.06
N SER A 247 2.60 -8.24 14.87
CA SER A 247 2.58 -8.93 16.17
C SER A 247 2.76 -10.44 16.00
N ALA A 248 2.13 -11.04 15.00
CA ALA A 248 2.30 -12.46 14.67
C ALA A 248 3.73 -12.78 14.20
N LEU A 249 4.35 -11.91 13.39
CA LEU A 249 5.75 -12.07 13.01
C LEU A 249 6.69 -12.02 14.23
N MET A 250 6.50 -11.03 15.11
CA MET A 250 7.32 -10.88 16.31
C MET A 250 7.17 -12.05 17.28
N SER A 251 5.98 -12.64 17.41
CA SER A 251 5.76 -13.84 18.24
C SER A 251 6.45 -15.06 17.64
N VAL A 252 6.39 -15.25 16.30
CA VAL A 252 7.11 -16.30 15.59
C VAL A 252 8.63 -16.16 15.80
N TYR A 253 9.18 -14.95 15.65
CA TYR A 253 10.61 -14.68 15.82
C TYR A 253 11.11 -14.91 17.25
N THR A 254 10.36 -14.47 18.26
CA THR A 254 10.79 -14.56 19.67
C THR A 254 10.51 -15.92 20.33
N SER A 255 9.85 -16.85 19.63
CA SER A 255 9.41 -18.15 20.16
C SER A 255 8.55 -18.03 21.43
N LYS A 256 7.92 -16.86 21.68
CA LYS A 256 7.03 -16.69 22.82
C LYS A 256 5.75 -17.48 22.55
N GLN A 257 5.44 -18.43 23.44
CA GLN A 257 4.24 -19.25 23.39
C GLN A 257 3.00 -18.37 23.60
N GLU A 258 2.44 -17.87 22.51
CA GLU A 258 1.03 -17.52 22.44
C GLU A 258 0.48 -18.20 21.20
N LYS A 259 -0.49 -19.10 21.38
CA LYS A 259 -1.12 -19.80 20.27
C LYS A 259 -1.71 -18.76 19.33
N LEU A 260 -1.19 -18.68 18.10
CA LEU A 260 -1.67 -17.80 17.03
C LEU A 260 -3.18 -17.96 16.75
N SER A 261 -3.76 -19.09 17.13
CA SER A 261 -5.14 -19.51 16.88
C SER A 261 -6.18 -19.06 17.91
N ASP A 262 -5.77 -18.58 19.10
CA ASP A 262 -6.69 -18.41 20.25
C ASP A 262 -7.18 -16.96 20.45
N PHE A 263 -6.91 -16.02 19.52
CA PHE A 263 -7.29 -14.62 19.71
C PHE A 263 -8.18 -14.03 18.61
N GLU A 264 -9.22 -13.30 19.06
CA GLU A 264 -10.01 -12.33 18.26
C GLU A 264 -9.13 -11.26 17.55
N SER A 265 -7.85 -11.16 17.91
CA SER A 265 -6.84 -10.27 17.32
C SER A 265 -5.97 -10.90 16.23
N SER A 266 -6.24 -12.13 15.77
CA SER A 266 -5.47 -12.76 14.70
C SER A 266 -5.52 -11.94 13.39
N PRO A 267 -4.39 -11.80 12.63
CA PRO A 267 -4.38 -11.10 11.36
C PRO A 267 -5.35 -11.71 10.35
N VAL A 268 -5.54 -13.03 10.40
CA VAL A 268 -6.53 -13.71 9.57
C VAL A 268 -7.94 -13.18 9.87
N ASN A 269 -8.34 -13.15 11.13
CA ASN A 269 -9.71 -12.79 11.49
C ASN A 269 -10.05 -11.38 10.98
N LYS A 270 -9.08 -10.47 11.02
CA LYS A 270 -9.20 -9.12 10.46
C LYS A 270 -9.31 -9.13 8.93
N LEU A 271 -8.53 -9.98 8.26
CA LEU A 271 -8.63 -10.16 6.81
C LEU A 271 -9.98 -10.77 6.39
N SER A 272 -10.42 -11.85 7.04
CA SER A 272 -11.72 -12.46 6.80
C SER A 272 -12.87 -11.50 7.11
N GLN A 273 -12.76 -10.68 8.16
CA GLN A 273 -13.71 -9.60 8.44
C GLN A 273 -13.79 -8.62 7.27
N ALA A 274 -12.66 -8.15 6.74
CA ALA A 274 -12.64 -7.24 5.59
C ALA A 274 -13.27 -7.87 4.33
N ILE A 275 -12.96 -9.15 4.04
CA ILE A 275 -13.55 -9.89 2.91
C ILE A 275 -15.07 -10.06 3.10
N SER A 276 -15.52 -10.35 4.32
CA SER A 276 -16.95 -10.50 4.63
C SER A 276 -17.73 -9.19 4.47
N LEU A 277 -17.11 -8.06 4.81
CA LEU A 277 -17.67 -6.72 4.59
C LEU A 277 -17.82 -6.47 3.08
N LEU A 278 -16.77 -6.72 2.29
CA LEU A 278 -16.83 -6.60 0.83
C LEU A 278 -17.89 -7.53 0.21
N SER A 279 -17.97 -8.78 0.66
CA SER A 279 -18.95 -9.75 0.16
C SER A 279 -20.39 -9.32 0.49
N THR A 280 -20.60 -8.76 1.68
CA THR A 280 -21.91 -8.26 2.10
C THR A 280 -22.29 -7.03 1.28
N GLU A 281 -21.36 -6.09 1.15
CA GLU A 281 -21.58 -4.85 0.41
C GLU A 281 -21.85 -5.13 -1.07
N SER A 282 -21.01 -5.95 -1.72
CA SER A 282 -21.20 -6.36 -3.11
C SER A 282 -22.57 -7.02 -3.33
N LYS A 283 -23.07 -7.85 -2.41
CA LYS A 283 -24.41 -8.45 -2.56
C LYS A 283 -25.57 -7.47 -2.35
N SER A 284 -25.37 -6.42 -1.56
CA SER A 284 -26.42 -5.49 -1.16
C SER A 284 -26.63 -4.32 -2.13
N VAL A 285 -25.61 -4.02 -2.93
CA VAL A 285 -25.54 -2.78 -3.71
C VAL A 285 -26.08 -2.98 -5.12
N ASP A 286 -26.68 -1.91 -5.66
CA ASP A 286 -27.06 -1.85 -7.06
C ASP A 286 -25.82 -1.71 -7.95
N HIS A 287 -25.46 -2.80 -8.65
CA HIS A 287 -24.34 -2.87 -9.57
C HIS A 287 -24.57 -2.09 -10.86
N THR A 288 -25.77 -1.57 -11.12
CA THR A 288 -26.02 -0.71 -12.29
C THR A 288 -25.51 0.71 -12.08
N GLN A 289 -25.30 1.13 -10.82
CA GLN A 289 -24.85 2.47 -10.46
C GLN A 289 -23.32 2.60 -10.48
N MET A 290 -22.81 3.71 -11.02
CA MET A 290 -21.37 3.96 -11.12
C MET A 290 -20.69 4.16 -9.76
N GLY A 291 -21.31 4.94 -8.87
CA GLY A 291 -20.76 5.25 -7.54
C GLY A 291 -20.53 3.98 -6.71
N SER A 292 -21.46 3.04 -6.83
CA SER A 292 -21.40 1.70 -6.27
C SER A 292 -20.19 0.89 -6.74
N ARG A 293 -19.98 0.79 -8.06
CA ARG A 293 -18.84 0.06 -8.63
C ARG A 293 -17.50 0.68 -8.18
N CYS A 294 -17.42 2.02 -8.22
CA CYS A 294 -16.24 2.75 -7.75
C CYS A 294 -15.93 2.45 -6.28
N ARG A 295 -16.95 2.46 -5.42
CA ARG A 295 -16.79 2.12 -4.00
C ARG A 295 -16.30 0.69 -3.79
N ILE A 296 -16.89 -0.29 -4.49
CA ILE A 296 -16.47 -1.69 -4.43
C ILE A 296 -15.00 -1.83 -4.85
N LEU A 297 -14.56 -1.14 -5.92
CA LEU A 297 -13.15 -1.15 -6.34
C LEU A 297 -12.22 -0.62 -5.25
N ASN A 298 -12.54 0.52 -4.64
CA ASN A 298 -11.71 1.11 -3.59
C ASN A 298 -11.51 0.17 -2.40
N LEU A 299 -12.56 -0.54 -1.99
CA LEU A 299 -12.48 -1.54 -0.91
C LEU A 299 -11.71 -2.78 -1.36
N LEU A 300 -11.97 -3.26 -2.58
CA LEU A 300 -11.31 -4.43 -3.15
C LEU A 300 -9.80 -4.22 -3.26
N THR A 301 -9.34 -3.06 -3.76
CA THR A 301 -7.90 -2.77 -3.88
C THR A 301 -7.19 -2.77 -2.53
N LEU A 302 -7.81 -2.23 -1.47
CA LEU A 302 -7.25 -2.27 -0.12
C LEU A 302 -7.15 -3.70 0.45
N ILE A 303 -8.14 -4.54 0.20
CA ILE A 303 -8.13 -5.95 0.65
C ILE A 303 -7.06 -6.74 -0.11
N VAL A 304 -6.92 -6.49 -1.41
CA VAL A 304 -5.87 -7.10 -2.25
C VAL A 304 -4.46 -6.70 -1.77
N GLU A 305 -4.27 -5.45 -1.31
CA GLU A 305 -3.03 -5.03 -0.62
C GLU A 305 -2.80 -5.79 0.68
N MET A 306 -3.84 -5.92 1.53
CA MET A 306 -3.74 -6.67 2.80
C MET A 306 -3.28 -8.12 2.58
N VAL A 307 -3.87 -8.82 1.59
CA VAL A 307 -3.46 -10.19 1.24
C VAL A 307 -2.01 -10.24 0.77
N SER A 308 -1.58 -9.26 -0.02
CA SER A 308 -0.20 -9.20 -0.53
C SER A 308 0.82 -9.01 0.60
N PHE A 309 0.49 -8.18 1.60
CA PHE A 309 1.33 -8.01 2.79
C PHE A 309 1.34 -9.27 3.67
N ALA A 310 0.21 -9.95 3.80
CA ALA A 310 0.15 -11.26 4.47
C ALA A 310 1.09 -12.27 3.78
N CYS A 311 1.11 -12.32 2.45
CA CYS A 311 1.98 -13.21 1.69
C CYS A 311 3.47 -12.95 1.98
N LEU A 312 3.89 -11.69 1.99
CA LEU A 312 5.27 -11.31 2.33
C LEU A 312 5.64 -11.75 3.74
N VAL A 313 4.81 -11.42 4.74
CA VAL A 313 5.09 -11.79 6.13
C VAL A 313 5.07 -13.31 6.32
N CYS A 314 4.19 -14.04 5.63
CA CYS A 314 4.22 -15.50 5.62
C CYS A 314 5.56 -16.02 5.09
N GLY A 315 6.08 -15.45 3.99
CA GLY A 315 7.39 -15.81 3.44
C GLY A 315 8.53 -15.59 4.43
N ILE A 316 8.52 -14.45 5.13
CA ILE A 316 9.49 -14.12 6.18
C ILE A 316 9.39 -15.12 7.34
N CYS A 317 8.18 -15.44 7.81
CA CYS A 317 7.94 -16.44 8.85
C CYS A 317 8.47 -17.82 8.45
N VAL A 318 8.29 -18.22 7.19
CA VAL A 318 8.82 -19.48 6.65
C VAL A 318 10.34 -19.48 6.66
N ASP A 319 11.00 -18.40 6.26
CA ASP A 319 12.45 -18.29 6.27
C ASP A 319 13.04 -18.35 7.70
N ILE A 320 12.34 -17.80 8.68
CA ILE A 320 12.72 -17.90 10.11
C ILE A 320 12.68 -19.37 10.58
N VAL A 321 11.71 -20.16 10.11
CA VAL A 321 11.45 -21.52 10.62
C VAL A 321 12.15 -22.62 9.80
N LYS A 322 12.40 -22.44 8.50
CA LYS A 322 13.07 -23.43 7.61
C LYS A 322 14.40 -23.98 8.16
N PRO A 323 15.31 -23.18 8.76
CA PRO A 323 16.55 -23.69 9.36
C PRO A 323 16.32 -24.73 10.46
N CYS A 324 15.19 -24.67 11.17
CA CYS A 324 14.86 -25.59 12.26
C CYS A 324 14.50 -26.99 11.74
N THR A 325 13.80 -27.12 10.60
CA THR A 325 13.35 -28.40 10.05
C THR A 325 14.48 -29.19 9.38
N GLY A 326 15.42 -28.53 8.70
CA GLY A 326 16.56 -29.17 8.02
C GLY A 326 17.62 -29.79 8.96
N SER A 327 17.66 -29.34 10.22
CA SER A 327 18.61 -29.84 11.23
C SER A 327 18.30 -31.27 11.73
N GLN A 328 17.07 -31.76 11.51
CA GLN A 328 16.64 -33.09 11.95
C GLN A 328 17.03 -34.21 10.96
N LEU A 329 17.20 -33.91 9.67
CA LEU A 329 17.49 -34.92 8.62
C LEU A 329 18.97 -35.33 8.51
N LYS A 330 19.92 -34.53 9.04
CA LYS A 330 21.38 -34.82 8.91
C LYS A 330 21.99 -35.67 10.04
N LYS A 331 21.19 -36.24 10.96
CA LYS A 331 21.71 -37.12 12.04
C LYS A 331 21.89 -38.59 11.66
N GLY A 332 21.64 -38.98 10.40
CA GLY A 332 21.92 -40.33 9.90
C GLY A 332 23.27 -40.43 9.18
N LYS A 333 24.27 -41.04 9.83
CA LYS A 333 25.62 -41.44 9.33
C LYS A 333 26.79 -40.46 9.54
N LYS A 334 27.44 -40.53 10.71
CA LYS A 334 28.90 -40.75 10.84
C LYS A 334 29.31 -41.02 12.30
N LYS A 335 30.29 -41.92 12.47
CA LYS A 335 30.83 -42.52 13.70
C LYS A 335 31.51 -41.51 14.65
N LYS A 336 31.46 -41.83 15.95
CA LYS A 336 32.14 -41.22 17.13
C LYS A 336 33.58 -40.73 16.88
N ASN A 337 33.88 -39.51 17.37
CA ASN A 337 34.85 -39.25 18.46
C ASN A 337 34.59 -37.88 19.12
N PRO A 338 34.94 -37.69 20.41
CA PRO A 338 34.36 -36.63 21.24
C PRO A 338 35.34 -35.47 21.49
N MET A 339 34.96 -34.23 21.18
CA MET A 339 35.42 -33.04 21.91
C MET A 339 34.51 -31.84 21.65
N SER A 340 33.82 -31.43 22.71
CA SER A 340 33.22 -30.12 23.02
C SER A 340 32.57 -29.33 21.88
N SER A 341 31.29 -29.61 21.59
CA SER A 341 30.38 -28.66 20.95
C SER A 341 29.62 -27.86 22.00
N VAL A 342 29.92 -26.56 22.10
CA VAL A 342 29.16 -25.61 22.94
C VAL A 342 28.70 -24.48 22.03
N HIS A 343 27.58 -24.67 21.34
CA HIS A 343 26.53 -23.67 21.07
C HIS A 343 25.39 -24.24 20.20
N GLY A 344 24.93 -25.45 20.53
CA GLY A 344 23.52 -25.78 20.32
C GLY A 344 22.78 -25.35 21.57
N LYS A 345 22.10 -24.19 21.57
CA LYS A 345 20.96 -24.05 22.47
C LYS A 345 20.00 -25.16 22.04
N LYS A 346 19.95 -26.26 22.80
CA LYS A 346 18.85 -27.21 22.75
C LYS A 346 17.58 -26.45 23.17
N VAL A 347 16.98 -25.74 22.22
CA VAL A 347 15.57 -25.44 22.29
C VAL A 347 14.88 -26.80 22.26
N ALA A 348 13.98 -27.05 23.21
CA ALA A 348 13.30 -28.34 23.29
C ALA A 348 12.61 -28.66 21.95
N PRO A 349 12.70 -29.90 21.43
CA PRO A 349 12.11 -30.28 20.14
C PRO A 349 10.60 -30.00 20.04
N GLU A 350 9.92 -29.89 21.18
CA GLU A 350 8.51 -29.46 21.25
C GLU A 350 8.31 -28.01 20.82
N ARG A 351 9.22 -27.07 21.14
CA ARG A 351 9.07 -25.63 20.81
C ARG A 351 9.22 -25.36 19.32
N GLU A 352 10.16 -26.03 18.65
CA GLU A 352 10.35 -25.94 17.20
C GLU A 352 9.13 -26.51 16.45
N SER A 353 8.54 -27.60 16.96
CA SER A 353 7.35 -28.21 16.36
C SER A 353 6.09 -27.32 16.45
N VAL A 354 6.00 -26.46 17.48
CA VAL A 354 4.87 -25.54 17.66
C VAL A 354 5.00 -24.33 16.74
N GLN A 355 6.19 -23.76 16.57
CA GLN A 355 6.42 -22.65 15.64
C GLN A 355 6.14 -23.05 14.19
N VAL A 356 6.62 -24.23 13.77
CA VAL A 356 6.33 -24.78 12.43
C VAL A 356 4.84 -24.90 12.19
N LYS A 357 4.09 -25.44 13.17
CA LYS A 357 2.63 -25.55 13.09
C LYS A 357 1.96 -24.18 12.98
N SER A 358 2.35 -23.21 13.80
CA SER A 358 1.76 -21.85 13.74
C SER A 358 1.99 -21.15 12.41
N VAL A 359 3.17 -21.33 11.78
CA VAL A 359 3.43 -20.79 10.44
C VAL A 359 2.64 -21.54 9.38
N GLN A 360 2.51 -22.86 9.50
CA GLN A 360 1.71 -23.68 8.59
C GLN A 360 0.21 -23.34 8.67
N ASP A 361 -0.31 -23.11 9.88
CA ASP A 361 -1.68 -22.66 10.10
C ASP A 361 -1.88 -21.26 9.46
N LEU A 362 -0.95 -20.33 9.67
CA LEU A 362 -1.00 -19.00 9.04
C LEU A 362 -1.00 -19.09 7.51
N LEU A 363 -0.19 -19.97 6.91
CA LEU A 363 -0.16 -20.20 5.46
C LEU A 363 -1.47 -20.77 4.93
N ILE A 364 -1.99 -21.84 5.55
CA ILE A 364 -3.24 -22.48 5.14
C ILE A 364 -4.38 -21.48 5.17
N VAL A 365 -4.45 -20.72 6.25
CA VAL A 365 -5.55 -19.80 6.48
C VAL A 365 -5.44 -18.54 5.61
N THR A 366 -4.24 -18.03 5.37
CA THR A 366 -4.01 -16.95 4.38
C THR A 366 -4.40 -17.40 2.97
N ASN A 367 -4.08 -18.66 2.62
CA ASN A 367 -4.49 -19.23 1.34
C ASN A 367 -6.02 -19.39 1.23
N SER A 368 -6.69 -19.77 2.33
CA SER A 368 -8.17 -19.81 2.38
C SER A 368 -8.76 -18.42 2.14
N ALA A 369 -8.25 -17.38 2.82
CA ALA A 369 -8.71 -16.02 2.64
C ALA A 369 -8.49 -15.51 1.20
N LEU A 370 -7.40 -15.90 0.56
CA LEU A 370 -7.13 -15.60 -0.84
C LEU A 370 -8.16 -16.24 -1.78
N GLN A 371 -8.54 -17.50 -1.52
CA GLN A 371 -9.58 -18.20 -2.28
C GLN A 371 -10.98 -17.60 -2.06
N ASP A 372 -11.30 -17.17 -0.83
CA ASP A 372 -12.55 -16.47 -0.52
C ASP A 372 -12.62 -15.13 -1.27
N LEU A 373 -11.50 -14.41 -1.34
CA LEU A 373 -11.39 -13.16 -2.10
C LEU A 373 -11.56 -13.40 -3.60
N GLU A 374 -10.91 -14.43 -4.17
CA GLU A 374 -11.03 -14.80 -5.59
C GLU A 374 -12.49 -15.16 -5.96
N THR A 375 -13.19 -15.85 -5.06
CA THR A 375 -14.63 -16.14 -5.20
C THR A 375 -15.45 -14.85 -5.19
N CYS A 376 -15.12 -13.91 -4.30
CA CYS A 376 -15.79 -12.61 -4.24
C CYS A 376 -15.55 -11.77 -5.51
N VAL A 377 -14.32 -11.75 -6.04
CA VAL A 377 -13.99 -11.04 -7.29
C VAL A 377 -14.72 -11.66 -8.47
N SER A 378 -14.79 -12.99 -8.55
CA SER A 378 -15.55 -13.69 -9.60
C SER A 378 -17.04 -13.33 -9.57
N PHE A 379 -17.64 -13.27 -8.37
CA PHE A 379 -19.02 -12.80 -8.21
C PHE A 379 -19.21 -11.34 -8.70
N ILE A 380 -18.27 -10.45 -8.36
CA ILE A 380 -18.31 -9.05 -8.81
C ILE A 380 -18.19 -8.96 -10.33
N GLU A 381 -17.28 -9.72 -10.93
CA GLU A 381 -17.07 -9.77 -12.38
C GLU A 381 -18.36 -10.20 -13.11
N ASP A 382 -19.00 -11.27 -12.65
CA ASP A 382 -20.25 -11.76 -13.23
C ASP A 382 -21.37 -10.71 -13.14
N LYS A 383 -21.47 -9.99 -12.02
CA LYS A 383 -22.44 -8.89 -11.87
C LYS A 383 -22.13 -7.69 -12.74
N TRP A 384 -20.86 -7.41 -13.03
CA TRP A 384 -20.47 -6.27 -13.85
C TRP A 384 -20.52 -6.52 -15.35
N ARG A 385 -20.80 -7.76 -15.78
CA ARG A 385 -21.19 -8.06 -17.17
C ARG A 385 -22.51 -7.40 -17.55
N GLU A 386 -23.38 -7.12 -16.57
CA GLU A 386 -24.61 -6.36 -16.78
C GLU A 386 -24.29 -4.91 -17.15
N PRO A 387 -24.97 -4.33 -18.16
CA PRO A 387 -24.75 -2.96 -18.58
C PRO A 387 -25.08 -2.00 -17.42
N LEU A 388 -24.37 -0.88 -17.38
CA LEU A 388 -24.70 0.20 -16.45
C LEU A 388 -26.07 0.78 -16.83
N SER A 389 -26.91 1.16 -15.87
CA SER A 389 -28.22 1.78 -16.13
C SER A 389 -28.13 3.27 -16.49
N CYS A 390 -27.00 3.70 -17.05
CA CYS A 390 -26.73 5.13 -17.27
C CYS A 390 -27.40 5.67 -18.52
N GLU A 391 -27.91 4.84 -19.42
CA GLU A 391 -28.81 5.29 -20.49
C GLU A 391 -30.01 6.05 -19.89
N ASN A 392 -30.59 5.60 -18.77
CA ASN A 392 -31.70 6.33 -18.14
C ASN A 392 -31.22 7.59 -17.41
N ASP A 393 -30.16 7.52 -16.60
CA ASP A 393 -29.72 8.67 -15.80
C ASP A 393 -29.12 9.79 -16.66
N ILE A 394 -28.29 9.44 -17.65
CA ILE A 394 -27.68 10.41 -18.55
C ILE A 394 -28.70 10.90 -19.57
N SER A 395 -29.58 10.06 -20.11
CA SER A 395 -30.67 10.54 -20.98
C SER A 395 -31.62 11.46 -20.23
N ASN A 396 -31.98 11.14 -18.97
CA ASN A 396 -32.76 12.02 -18.12
C ASN A 396 -32.05 13.35 -17.87
N LEU A 397 -30.74 13.33 -17.56
CA LEU A 397 -29.95 14.54 -17.36
C LEU A 397 -29.82 15.36 -18.65
N MET A 398 -29.58 14.71 -19.78
CA MET A 398 -29.49 15.36 -21.10
C MET A 398 -30.85 15.96 -21.51
N GLY A 399 -31.95 15.29 -21.19
CA GLY A 399 -33.31 15.82 -21.34
C GLY A 399 -33.56 17.02 -20.44
N MET A 400 -33.14 16.96 -19.17
CA MET A 400 -33.19 18.11 -18.24
C MET A 400 -32.37 19.31 -18.73
N LEU A 401 -31.28 19.06 -19.46
CA LEU A 401 -30.41 20.09 -20.05
C LEU A 401 -30.78 20.46 -21.49
N SER A 402 -31.84 19.85 -22.06
CA SER A 402 -32.29 20.06 -23.44
C SER A 402 -31.19 19.82 -24.50
N LEU A 403 -30.35 18.80 -24.30
CA LEU A 403 -29.22 18.44 -25.16
C LEU A 403 -29.51 17.22 -26.07
N GLU A 404 -30.78 17.02 -26.43
CA GLU A 404 -31.32 15.77 -27.01
C GLU A 404 -30.68 15.37 -28.35
N ASP A 405 -30.21 16.33 -29.16
CA ASP A 405 -29.72 16.10 -30.53
C ASP A 405 -28.27 15.55 -30.64
N VAL A 406 -27.51 15.46 -29.54
CA VAL A 406 -26.07 15.06 -29.56
C VAL A 406 -25.79 13.79 -28.72
N GLY A 407 -26.79 13.26 -28.01
CA GLY A 407 -26.56 12.47 -26.79
C GLY A 407 -26.29 10.97 -26.95
N LEU A 408 -27.14 10.21 -27.63
CA LEU A 408 -27.22 8.75 -27.43
C LEU A 408 -25.98 7.96 -27.89
N SER A 409 -25.37 8.33 -29.02
CA SER A 409 -24.16 7.66 -29.52
C SER A 409 -22.94 7.93 -28.64
N ASN A 410 -22.84 9.13 -28.07
CA ASN A 410 -21.78 9.52 -27.16
C ASN A 410 -21.96 8.88 -25.77
N VAL A 411 -23.21 8.77 -25.28
CA VAL A 411 -23.52 8.06 -24.03
C VAL A 411 -23.04 6.61 -24.11
N ARG A 412 -23.44 5.86 -25.14
CA ARG A 412 -22.97 4.47 -25.32
C ARG A 412 -21.46 4.33 -25.40
N LYS A 413 -20.77 5.32 -25.98
CA LYS A 413 -19.30 5.34 -26.03
C LYS A 413 -18.70 5.53 -24.63
N VAL A 414 -19.26 6.43 -23.82
CA VAL A 414 -18.84 6.66 -22.43
C VAL A 414 -19.08 5.39 -21.60
N GLU A 415 -20.27 4.79 -21.70
CA GLU A 415 -20.62 3.55 -21.01
C GLU A 415 -19.65 2.42 -21.35
N LYS A 416 -19.40 2.21 -22.65
CA LYS A 416 -18.44 1.20 -23.10
C LYS A 416 -17.04 1.47 -22.54
N THR A 417 -16.56 2.72 -22.61
CA THR A 417 -15.24 3.09 -22.09
C THR A 417 -15.12 2.80 -20.58
N MET A 418 -16.19 3.06 -19.82
CA MET A 418 -16.24 2.76 -18.39
C MET A 418 -16.28 1.26 -18.10
N LEU A 419 -17.08 0.49 -18.85
CA LEU A 419 -17.13 -0.97 -18.73
C LEU A 419 -15.77 -1.59 -19.05
N ASP A 420 -15.12 -1.15 -20.13
CA ASP A 420 -13.79 -1.60 -20.52
C ASP A 420 -12.76 -1.28 -19.41
N SER A 421 -12.85 -0.09 -18.79
CA SER A 421 -12.01 0.32 -17.65
C SER A 421 -12.21 -0.56 -16.40
N TYR A 422 -13.45 -0.89 -16.06
CA TYR A 422 -13.75 -1.79 -14.94
C TYR A 422 -13.28 -3.22 -15.21
N GLN A 423 -13.46 -3.72 -16.43
CA GLN A 423 -12.96 -5.04 -16.82
C GLN A 423 -11.44 -5.12 -16.77
N LEU A 424 -10.74 -4.07 -17.23
CA LEU A 424 -9.29 -3.98 -17.12
C LEU A 424 -8.85 -4.04 -15.65
N SER A 425 -9.51 -3.27 -14.78
CA SER A 425 -9.20 -3.23 -13.35
C SER A 425 -9.38 -4.60 -12.68
N LEU A 426 -10.49 -5.29 -12.95
CA LEU A 426 -10.71 -6.65 -12.44
C LEU A 426 -9.72 -7.67 -13.01
N SER A 427 -9.34 -7.53 -14.30
CA SER A 427 -8.34 -8.39 -14.92
C SER A 427 -6.97 -8.26 -14.26
N GLU A 428 -6.54 -7.03 -13.93
CA GLU A 428 -5.29 -6.80 -13.20
C GLU A 428 -5.36 -7.37 -11.77
N ILE A 429 -6.48 -7.18 -11.07
CA ILE A 429 -6.70 -7.75 -9.74
C ILE A 429 -6.62 -9.28 -9.78
N HIS A 430 -7.31 -9.92 -10.71
CA HIS A 430 -7.22 -11.37 -10.92
C HIS A 430 -5.81 -11.84 -11.20
N HIS A 431 -5.07 -11.11 -12.04
CA HIS A 431 -3.67 -11.42 -12.33
C HIS A 431 -2.84 -11.43 -11.04
N ILE A 432 -3.02 -10.43 -10.19
CA ILE A 432 -2.28 -10.31 -8.93
C ILE A 432 -2.66 -11.41 -7.95
N LEU A 433 -3.95 -11.71 -7.79
CA LEU A 433 -4.40 -12.80 -6.92
C LEU A 433 -3.80 -14.12 -7.36
N ASN A 434 -3.80 -14.42 -8.67
CA ASN A 434 -3.17 -15.61 -9.22
C ASN A 434 -1.65 -15.67 -8.94
N VAL A 435 -0.97 -14.54 -9.06
CA VAL A 435 0.46 -14.44 -8.72
C VAL A 435 0.68 -14.71 -7.22
N LYS A 436 -0.17 -14.17 -6.33
CA LYS A 436 -0.06 -14.41 -4.88
C LYS A 436 -0.43 -15.84 -4.48
N THR A 437 -1.35 -16.50 -5.20
CA THR A 437 -1.64 -17.93 -4.99
C THR A 437 -0.40 -18.77 -5.29
N LYS A 438 0.30 -18.47 -6.40
CA LYS A 438 1.57 -19.12 -6.73
C LYS A 438 2.65 -18.81 -5.71
N TYR A 439 2.78 -17.55 -5.30
CA TYR A 439 3.71 -17.11 -4.26
C TYR A 439 3.55 -17.95 -2.98
N LEU A 440 2.33 -18.13 -2.46
CA LEU A 440 2.08 -18.93 -1.26
C LEU A 440 2.37 -20.42 -1.48
N SER A 441 2.07 -20.94 -2.68
CA SER A 441 2.35 -22.35 -3.01
C SER A 441 3.84 -22.70 -3.00
N GLU A 442 4.72 -21.74 -3.28
CA GLU A 442 6.18 -21.90 -3.22
C GLU A 442 6.73 -21.92 -1.79
N LEU A 443 5.95 -21.46 -0.80
CA LEU A 443 6.37 -21.31 0.60
C LEU A 443 6.19 -22.56 1.47
N GLN A 444 6.00 -23.75 0.86
CA GLN A 444 5.80 -24.99 1.61
C GLN A 444 7.00 -25.33 2.51
N LEU A 445 6.71 -25.68 3.77
CA LEU A 445 7.66 -26.02 4.84
C LEU A 445 8.06 -27.50 4.86
#